data_AF-A0A7S2IQZ0-F1
#
_entry.id   AF-A0A7S2IQZ0-F1
#
_cell.length_a   1.000
_cell.length_b   1.000
_cell.length_c   1.000
_cell.angle_alpha   90.00
_cell.angle_beta   90.00
_cell.angle_gamma   90.00
#
_symmetry.space_group_name_H-M   'P 1'
#
loop_
_entity.id
_entity.type
_entity.pdbx_description
1 polymer ?
#
loop_
_entity_poly.entity_id
_entity_poly.type
_entity_poly.pdbx_seq_one_letter_code
_entity_poly.pdbx_strand_id
1 'polypeptide(L)'
;GLNETRRGALARLADARASDAGREADFFIAYEGGIEDDAAGNKVCFAVVCVAHRGDDAFVSEVRSATHSLPPGIVKLLDEGKELGHATDEFFKDRIEKGYGKSTGGTIGALTRGAVDRVEFYAHPTALALAPFVNADIYGLRKNPLCVVPEA
;
A
#
# COMPACT_ATOMS: atom_id res chain seq x y z
N GLY A 1 2.19 4.68 12.62
CA GLY A 1 3.56 5.04 12.15
C GLY A 1 4.22 3.87 11.43
N LEU A 2 5.34 4.09 10.73
CA LEU A 2 5.94 3.08 9.83
C LEU A 2 6.07 1.67 10.40
N ASN A 3 6.62 1.51 11.61
CA ASN A 3 6.83 0.18 12.22
C ASN A 3 5.53 -0.59 12.44
N GLU A 4 4.46 0.10 12.83
CA GLU A 4 3.14 -0.50 13.04
C GLU A 4 2.49 -0.88 11.71
N THR A 5 2.55 0.04 10.73
CA THR A 5 2.04 -0.21 9.37
C THR A 5 2.75 -1.39 8.71
N ARG A 6 4.08 -1.48 8.87
CA ARG A 6 4.87 -2.62 8.41
C ARG A 6 4.43 -3.92 9.06
N ARG A 7 4.24 -3.93 10.39
CA ARG A 7 3.72 -5.09 11.12
C ARG A 7 2.34 -5.52 10.61
N GLY A 8 1.45 -4.56 10.36
CA GLY A 8 0.11 -4.80 9.81
C GLY A 8 0.14 -5.40 8.41
N ALA A 9 1.04 -4.93 7.55
CA ALA A 9 1.25 -5.49 6.21
C ALA A 9 1.78 -6.92 6.27
N LEU A 10 2.78 -7.20 7.12
CA LEU A 10 3.34 -8.54 7.29
C LEU A 10 2.34 -9.54 7.88
N ALA A 11 1.51 -9.10 8.83
CA ALA A 11 0.43 -9.94 9.38
C ALA A 11 -0.58 -10.32 8.28
N ARG A 12 -1.02 -9.34 7.48
CA ARG A 12 -1.93 -9.59 6.34
C ARG A 12 -1.31 -10.50 5.28
N LEU A 13 -0.02 -10.36 5.04
CA LEU A 13 0.70 -11.24 4.11
C LEU A 13 0.69 -12.70 4.60
N ALA A 14 0.91 -12.91 5.89
CA ALA A 14 0.83 -14.22 6.51
C ALA A 14 -0.59 -14.79 6.46
N ASP A 15 -1.61 -13.97 6.74
CA ASP A 15 -3.02 -14.36 6.63
C ASP A 15 -3.40 -14.74 5.18
N ALA A 16 -2.97 -13.93 4.21
CA ALA A 16 -3.19 -14.20 2.79
C ALA A 16 -2.57 -15.54 2.39
N ARG A 17 -1.36 -15.82 2.87
CA ARG A 17 -0.66 -17.09 2.63
C ARG A 17 -1.35 -18.29 3.28
N ALA A 18 -1.88 -18.13 4.49
CA ALA A 18 -2.57 -19.18 5.22
C ALA A 18 -4.00 -19.45 4.70
N SER A 19 -4.59 -18.51 3.96
CA SER A 19 -5.94 -18.62 3.41
C SER A 19 -6.09 -19.76 2.39
N ASP A 20 -7.34 -20.18 2.15
CA ASP A 20 -7.67 -21.22 1.17
C ASP A 20 -7.18 -20.88 -0.24
N ALA A 21 -7.37 -19.62 -0.68
CA ALA A 21 -6.84 -19.14 -1.95
C ALA A 21 -5.30 -19.09 -1.94
N GLY A 22 -4.72 -18.75 -0.79
CA GLY A 22 -3.28 -18.71 -0.59
C GLY A 22 -2.60 -20.07 -0.75
N ARG A 23 -3.31 -21.18 -0.49
CA ARG A 23 -2.80 -22.54 -0.73
C ARG A 23 -2.66 -22.90 -2.20
N GLU A 24 -3.26 -22.14 -3.11
CA GLU A 24 -3.10 -22.32 -4.58
C GLU A 24 -2.37 -21.15 -5.30
N ALA A 25 -2.25 -19.96 -4.69
CA ALA A 25 -1.49 -18.81 -5.23
C ALA A 25 0.06 -18.90 -5.21
N ASP A 26 0.71 -18.53 -6.32
CA ASP A 26 2.18 -18.39 -6.41
C ASP A 26 2.72 -17.19 -5.60
N PHE A 27 1.96 -16.10 -5.58
CA PHE A 27 2.34 -14.84 -4.93
C PHE A 27 1.32 -14.40 -3.90
N PHE A 28 1.85 -13.76 -2.86
CA PHE A 28 1.07 -13.13 -1.80
C PHE A 28 1.42 -11.65 -1.80
N ILE A 29 0.40 -10.79 -1.76
CA ILE A 29 0.57 -9.34 -1.72
C ILE A 29 -0.29 -8.79 -0.60
N ALA A 30 0.30 -7.93 0.24
CA ALA A 30 -0.40 -7.22 1.30
C ALA A 30 -0.19 -5.72 1.15
N TYR A 31 -1.24 -4.96 1.44
CA TYR A 31 -1.27 -3.51 1.43
C TYR A 31 -1.71 -3.03 2.81
N GLU A 32 -0.96 -2.09 3.40
CA GLU A 32 -1.36 -1.46 4.65
C GLU A 32 -1.12 0.04 4.60
N GLY A 33 -2.17 0.83 4.85
CA GLY A 33 -2.08 2.29 4.99
C GLY A 33 -1.48 2.69 6.34
N GLY A 34 -0.72 3.78 6.36
CA GLY A 34 -0.05 4.28 7.55
C GLY A 34 -0.11 5.80 7.66
N ILE A 35 -0.14 6.27 8.89
CA ILE A 35 0.03 7.69 9.24
C ILE A 35 1.22 7.81 10.20
N GLU A 36 2.02 8.84 9.99
CA GLU A 36 3.09 9.26 10.92
C GLU A 36 3.30 10.77 10.87
N ASP A 37 4.18 11.27 11.73
CA ASP A 37 4.63 12.65 11.69
C ASP A 37 5.87 12.76 10.79
N ASP A 38 5.92 13.78 9.94
CA ASP A 38 7.14 14.16 9.25
C ASP A 38 8.13 14.88 10.18
N ALA A 39 9.30 15.27 9.64
CA ALA A 39 10.33 15.96 10.42
C ALA A 39 9.89 17.34 10.96
N ALA A 40 8.84 17.93 10.41
CA ALA A 40 8.27 19.20 10.86
C ALA A 40 7.05 19.00 11.78
N GLY A 41 6.66 17.77 12.09
CA GLY A 41 5.51 17.43 12.93
C GLY A 41 4.17 17.46 12.22
N ASN A 42 4.14 17.48 10.87
CA ASN A 42 2.89 17.37 10.13
C ASN A 42 2.50 15.89 9.98
N LYS A 43 1.19 15.60 10.11
CA LYS A 43 0.68 14.26 9.78
C LYS A 43 0.79 14.02 8.28
N VAL A 44 1.45 12.92 7.94
CA VAL A 44 1.59 12.42 6.57
C VAL A 44 1.00 11.01 6.47
N CYS A 45 0.49 10.69 5.28
CA CYS A 45 -0.05 9.38 4.94
C CYS A 45 0.83 8.69 3.91
N PHE A 46 0.94 7.37 4.03
CA PHE A 46 1.65 6.48 3.12
C PHE A 46 1.01 5.08 3.17
N ALA A 47 1.55 4.14 2.41
CA ALA A 47 1.26 2.73 2.55
C ALA A 47 2.53 1.88 2.47
N VAL A 48 2.47 0.68 3.03
CA VAL A 48 3.47 -0.38 2.88
C VAL A 48 2.86 -1.49 2.04
N VAL A 49 3.59 -1.92 1.02
CA VAL A 49 3.28 -3.07 0.17
C VAL A 49 4.30 -4.15 0.47
N CYS A 50 3.83 -5.34 0.85
CA CYS A 50 4.68 -6.52 1.04
C CYS A 50 4.34 -7.57 -0.02
N VAL A 51 5.35 -8.17 -0.64
CA VAL A 51 5.20 -9.25 -1.60
C VAL A 51 6.08 -10.44 -1.22
N ALA A 52 5.51 -11.64 -1.27
CA ALA A 52 6.22 -12.91 -1.09
C ALA A 52 5.83 -13.91 -2.18
N HIS A 53 6.73 -14.86 -2.44
CA HIS A 53 6.53 -15.97 -3.39
C HIS A 53 6.51 -17.31 -2.63
N ARG A 54 5.65 -18.25 -3.06
CA ARG A 54 5.44 -19.57 -2.45
C ARG A 54 6.71 -20.42 -2.29
N GLY A 55 7.77 -20.13 -3.02
CA GLY A 55 9.03 -20.88 -2.97
C GLY A 55 10.14 -20.26 -2.12
N ASP A 56 9.95 -19.06 -1.57
CA ASP A 56 11.02 -18.23 -0.98
C ASP A 56 10.62 -17.67 0.39
N ASP A 57 10.50 -18.56 1.38
CA ASP A 57 10.00 -18.22 2.73
C ASP A 57 10.87 -17.24 3.52
N ALA A 58 12.15 -17.14 3.14
CA ALA A 58 13.10 -16.26 3.79
C ALA A 58 13.06 -14.82 3.24
N PHE A 59 12.37 -14.57 2.12
CA PHE A 59 12.37 -13.27 1.46
C PHE A 59 10.98 -12.68 1.32
N VAL A 60 10.84 -11.45 1.84
CA VAL A 60 9.67 -10.60 1.62
C VAL A 60 10.17 -9.29 1.06
N SER A 61 9.68 -8.91 -0.12
CA SER A 61 9.93 -7.59 -0.68
C SER A 61 8.99 -6.58 -0.02
N GLU A 62 9.55 -5.55 0.61
CA GLU A 62 8.78 -4.53 1.31
C GLU A 62 9.04 -3.16 0.71
N VAL A 63 7.99 -2.51 0.23
CA VAL A 63 8.08 -1.20 -0.41
C VAL A 63 7.12 -0.22 0.25
N ARG A 64 7.63 0.97 0.56
CA ARG A 64 6.82 2.11 1.00
C ARG A 64 6.38 2.92 -0.21
N SER A 65 5.11 3.30 -0.27
CA SER A 65 4.60 4.23 -1.27
C SER A 65 5.21 5.63 -1.13
N ALA A 66 4.92 6.49 -2.09
CA ALA A 66 5.05 7.94 -1.89
C ALA A 66 4.26 8.38 -0.65
N THR A 67 4.75 9.42 0.01
CA THR A 67 4.15 9.99 1.22
C THR A 67 3.54 11.35 0.86
N HIS A 68 2.37 11.67 1.42
CA HIS A 68 1.71 12.95 1.21
C HIS A 68 1.15 13.53 2.51
N SER A 69 1.15 14.85 2.63
CA SER A 69 0.62 15.55 3.82
C SER A 69 -0.91 15.44 3.91
N LEU A 70 -1.42 15.40 5.13
CA LEU A 70 -2.84 15.47 5.41
C LEU A 70 -3.26 16.92 5.75
N PRO A 71 -4.41 17.40 5.25
CA PRO A 71 -4.94 18.70 5.62
C PRO A 71 -5.24 18.78 7.13
N PRO A 72 -5.06 19.95 7.78
CA PRO A 72 -5.34 20.12 9.21
C PRO A 72 -6.75 19.70 9.63
N GLY A 73 -7.74 19.86 8.75
CA GLY A 73 -9.11 19.42 9.02
C GLY A 73 -9.28 17.90 9.09
N ILE A 74 -8.52 17.13 8.29
CA ILE A 74 -8.47 15.67 8.42
C ILE A 74 -7.72 15.29 9.70
N VAL A 75 -6.60 15.98 9.99
CA VAL A 75 -5.81 15.73 11.21
C VAL A 75 -6.66 15.88 12.47
N LYS A 76 -7.45 16.95 12.58
CA LYS A 76 -8.36 17.15 13.71
C LYS A 76 -9.32 15.96 13.91
N LEU A 77 -9.88 15.42 12.82
CA LEU A 77 -10.79 14.27 12.89
C LEU A 77 -10.05 12.98 13.30
N LEU A 78 -8.80 12.82 12.89
CA LEU A 78 -7.95 11.70 13.33
C LEU A 78 -7.64 11.80 14.83
N ASP A 79 -7.36 13.01 15.33
CA ASP A 79 -7.10 13.26 16.75
C ASP A 79 -8.35 12.98 17.62
N GLU A 80 -9.55 13.08 17.04
CA GLU A 80 -10.82 12.66 17.64
C GLU A 80 -11.05 11.13 17.59
N GLY A 81 -10.08 10.36 17.08
CA GLY A 81 -10.11 8.89 17.00
C GLY A 81 -10.79 8.33 15.76
N LYS A 82 -11.07 9.16 14.74
CA LYS A 82 -11.70 8.72 13.49
C LYS A 82 -10.68 8.01 12.59
N GLU A 83 -11.13 6.96 11.91
CA GLU A 83 -10.33 6.29 10.86
C GLU A 83 -10.13 7.22 9.65
N LEU A 84 -8.96 7.18 9.01
CA LEU A 84 -8.57 8.10 7.93
C LEU A 84 -9.57 8.15 6.78
N GLY A 85 -10.07 7.01 6.33
CA GLY A 85 -11.07 6.96 5.27
C GLY A 85 -12.35 7.68 5.66
N HIS A 86 -12.86 7.46 6.88
CA HIS A 86 -14.04 8.18 7.38
C HIS A 86 -13.77 9.67 7.61
N ALA A 87 -12.60 10.03 8.12
CA ALA A 87 -12.17 11.42 8.27
C ALA A 87 -12.07 12.13 6.91
N THR A 88 -11.57 11.44 5.89
CA THR A 88 -11.52 11.91 4.51
C THR A 88 -12.92 12.17 3.98
N ASP A 89 -13.81 11.18 4.05
CA ASP A 89 -15.18 11.28 3.53
C ASP A 89 -15.95 12.42 4.20
N GLU A 90 -15.79 12.57 5.52
CA GLU A 90 -16.42 13.65 6.28
C GLU A 90 -15.87 15.03 5.93
N PHE A 91 -14.54 15.18 5.89
CA PHE A 91 -13.90 16.44 5.54
C PHE A 91 -14.29 16.91 4.13
N PHE A 92 -14.44 15.96 3.20
CA PHE A 92 -14.67 16.22 1.79
C PHE A 92 -16.14 16.19 1.34
N LYS A 93 -17.08 15.79 2.21
CA LYS A 93 -18.50 15.60 1.91
C LYS A 93 -19.14 16.70 1.05
N ASP A 94 -18.80 17.96 1.33
CA ASP A 94 -19.34 19.15 0.65
C ASP A 94 -18.23 19.98 -0.06
N ARG A 95 -17.07 19.37 -0.34
CA ARG A 95 -15.89 20.06 -0.91
C ARG A 95 -15.46 19.57 -2.29
N ILE A 96 -15.87 18.36 -2.69
CA ILE A 96 -15.52 17.74 -3.96
C ILE A 96 -16.74 17.02 -4.56
N GLU A 97 -16.68 16.74 -5.86
CA GLU A 97 -17.72 15.99 -6.55
C GLU A 97 -17.80 14.54 -6.05
N LYS A 98 -19.00 13.95 -6.11
CA LYS A 98 -19.22 12.53 -5.78
C LYS A 98 -18.37 11.67 -6.73
N GLY A 99 -17.58 10.75 -6.18
CA GLY A 99 -16.69 9.89 -6.98
C GLY A 99 -15.21 9.98 -6.61
N TYR A 100 -14.83 10.85 -5.68
CA TYR A 100 -13.44 10.96 -5.20
C TYR A 100 -13.23 10.53 -3.73
N GLY A 101 -14.27 9.99 -3.07
CA GLY A 101 -14.20 9.54 -1.66
C GLY A 101 -13.50 8.19 -1.46
N LYS A 102 -13.55 7.67 -0.22
CA LYS A 102 -12.88 6.42 0.21
C LYS A 102 -13.19 5.22 -0.66
N SER A 103 -14.43 5.07 -1.13
CA SER A 103 -14.91 3.92 -1.90
C SER A 103 -14.49 3.93 -3.38
N THR A 104 -14.03 5.06 -3.90
CA THR A 104 -13.69 5.22 -5.32
C THR A 104 -12.22 5.61 -5.51
N GLY A 105 -11.84 6.84 -5.13
CA GLY A 105 -10.49 7.39 -5.33
C GLY A 105 -9.57 7.27 -4.11
N GLY A 106 -10.12 6.94 -2.94
CA GLY A 106 -9.38 6.98 -1.69
C GLY A 106 -9.02 8.41 -1.26
N THR A 107 -8.30 8.53 -0.14
CA THR A 107 -7.85 9.85 0.37
C THR A 107 -7.01 10.61 -0.65
N ILE A 108 -6.16 9.92 -1.43
CA ILE A 108 -5.33 10.57 -2.45
C ILE A 108 -6.17 11.09 -3.63
N GLY A 109 -7.20 10.36 -4.08
CA GLY A 109 -8.11 10.83 -5.11
C GLY A 109 -8.87 12.09 -4.70
N ALA A 110 -9.33 12.15 -3.45
CA ALA A 110 -9.96 13.35 -2.89
C ALA A 110 -8.99 14.55 -2.84
N LEU A 111 -7.76 14.33 -2.37
CA LEU A 111 -6.75 15.39 -2.22
C LEU A 111 -6.23 15.93 -3.55
N THR A 112 -6.11 15.06 -4.55
CA THR A 112 -5.57 15.40 -5.87
C THR A 112 -6.65 15.77 -6.90
N ARG A 113 -7.93 15.79 -6.49
CA ARG A 113 -9.08 16.00 -7.40
C ARG A 113 -9.06 15.03 -8.58
N GLY A 114 -8.68 13.78 -8.33
CA GLY A 114 -8.63 12.72 -9.34
C GLY A 114 -7.38 12.68 -10.20
N ALA A 115 -6.39 13.56 -9.99
CA ALA A 115 -5.14 13.48 -10.75
C ALA A 115 -4.34 12.21 -10.42
N VAL A 116 -4.48 11.67 -9.20
CA VAL A 116 -3.97 10.36 -8.81
C VAL A 116 -5.09 9.62 -8.09
N ASP A 117 -5.50 8.47 -8.62
CA ASP A 117 -6.47 7.61 -7.94
C ASP A 117 -5.78 6.57 -7.04
N ARG A 118 -6.60 5.77 -6.33
CA ARG A 118 -6.09 4.71 -5.46
C ARG A 118 -5.32 3.64 -6.24
N VAL A 119 -5.74 3.30 -7.45
CA VAL A 119 -5.10 2.25 -8.25
C VAL A 119 -3.70 2.71 -8.66
N GLU A 120 -3.57 3.92 -9.20
CA GLU A 120 -2.28 4.51 -9.58
C GLU A 120 -1.34 4.64 -8.37
N PHE A 121 -1.88 5.10 -7.23
CA PHE A 121 -1.10 5.23 -5.99
C PHE A 121 -0.48 3.92 -5.52
N TYR A 122 -1.18 2.79 -5.68
CA TYR A 122 -0.68 1.46 -5.30
C TYR A 122 0.07 0.75 -6.42
N ALA A 123 -0.19 1.07 -7.69
CA ALA A 123 0.44 0.41 -8.83
C ALA A 123 1.97 0.56 -8.81
N HIS A 124 2.46 1.78 -8.52
CA HIS A 124 3.89 2.06 -8.49
C HIS A 124 4.64 1.29 -7.37
N PRO A 125 4.25 1.36 -6.08
CA PRO A 125 4.91 0.57 -5.04
C PRO A 125 4.76 -0.95 -5.23
N THR A 126 3.65 -1.43 -5.81
CA THR A 126 3.51 -2.85 -6.17
C THR A 126 4.51 -3.26 -7.24
N ALA A 127 4.66 -2.48 -8.31
CA ALA A 127 5.63 -2.76 -9.36
C ALA A 127 7.07 -2.81 -8.80
N LEU A 128 7.42 -1.86 -7.92
CA LEU A 128 8.71 -1.88 -7.22
C LEU A 128 8.87 -3.10 -6.30
N ALA A 129 7.81 -3.51 -5.60
CA ALA A 129 7.86 -4.68 -4.74
C ALA A 129 8.04 -5.98 -5.53
N LEU A 130 7.63 -6.01 -6.80
CA LEU A 130 7.82 -7.15 -7.68
C LEU A 130 9.22 -7.23 -8.31
N ALA A 131 10.03 -6.17 -8.25
CA ALA A 131 11.34 -6.10 -8.91
C ALA A 131 12.29 -7.27 -8.55
N PRO A 132 12.39 -7.73 -7.28
CA PRO A 132 13.22 -8.88 -6.94
C PRO A 132 12.76 -10.17 -7.62
N PHE A 133 11.45 -10.36 -7.80
CA PHE A 133 10.88 -11.59 -8.36
C PHE A 133 10.99 -11.64 -9.87
N VAL A 134 10.82 -10.49 -10.55
CA VAL A 134 11.08 -10.36 -12.00
C VAL A 134 12.55 -10.68 -12.31
N ASN A 135 13.46 -10.28 -11.41
CA ASN A 135 14.89 -10.48 -11.55
C ASN A 135 15.42 -11.56 -10.59
N ALA A 136 14.67 -12.64 -10.35
CA ALA A 136 14.99 -13.62 -9.31
C ALA A 136 16.44 -14.11 -9.33
N ASP A 137 17.00 -14.33 -10.53
CA ASP A 137 18.37 -14.82 -10.72
C ASP A 137 19.43 -13.89 -10.09
N ILE A 138 19.31 -12.56 -10.25
CA ILE A 138 20.29 -11.62 -9.70
C ILE A 138 20.05 -11.32 -8.21
N TYR A 139 18.83 -11.58 -7.72
CA TYR A 139 18.48 -11.46 -6.31
C TYR A 139 18.69 -12.77 -5.53
N GLY A 140 19.11 -13.85 -6.19
CA GLY A 140 19.31 -15.17 -5.57
C GLY A 140 18.00 -15.81 -5.08
N LEU A 141 16.86 -15.43 -5.66
CA LEU A 141 15.55 -16.00 -5.37
C LEU A 141 15.27 -17.18 -6.28
N ARG A 142 14.36 -18.06 -5.86
CA ARG A 142 13.91 -19.17 -6.69
C ARG A 142 13.25 -18.64 -7.97
N LYS A 143 13.54 -19.31 -9.09
CA LYS A 143 12.84 -19.05 -10.36
C LYS A 143 11.33 -19.18 -10.15
N ASN A 144 10.61 -18.18 -10.63
CA ASN A 144 9.18 -18.02 -10.42
C ASN A 144 8.49 -17.59 -11.73
N PRO A 145 7.14 -17.58 -11.79
CA PRO A 145 6.40 -17.24 -13.00
C PRO A 145 6.62 -15.83 -13.56
N LEU A 146 7.18 -14.89 -12.78
CA LEU A 146 7.48 -13.52 -13.21
C LEU A 146 8.87 -13.36 -13.82
N CYS A 147 9.73 -14.37 -13.72
CA CYS A 147 11.03 -14.36 -14.38
C CYS A 147 10.83 -14.30 -15.90
N VAL A 148 11.01 -13.12 -16.49
CA VAL A 148 11.08 -12.98 -17.94
C VAL A 148 12.42 -13.57 -18.36
N VAL A 149 12.41 -14.77 -18.93
CA VAL A 149 13.58 -15.29 -19.63
C VAL A 149 13.71 -14.41 -20.88
N PRO A 150 14.83 -13.70 -21.11
CA PRO A 150 15.02 -13.00 -22.37
C PRO A 150 14.87 -14.03 -23.49
N GLU A 151 13.99 -13.76 -24.46
CA GLU A 151 14.00 -14.53 -25.71
C GLU A 151 15.40 -14.37 -26.31
N ALA A 152 16.06 -15.51 -26.54
CA ALA A 152 17.42 -15.59 -27.06
C ALA A 152 17.49 -15.16 -28.53
#